data_AF-A0A7J2NNN9-F1
#
_entry.id   AF-A0A7J2NNN9-F1
#
_cell.length_a   1.000
_cell.length_b   1.000
_cell.length_c   1.000
_cell.angle_alpha   90.00
_cell.angle_beta   90.00
_cell.angle_gamma   90.00
#
_symmetry.space_group_name_H-M   'P 1'
#
loop_
_entity.id
_entity.type
_entity.pdbx_description
1 polymer ?
#
loop_
_entity_poly.entity_id
_entity_poly.type
_entity_poly.pdbx_seq_one_letter_code
_entity_poly.pdbx_strand_id
1 'polypeptide(L)'
;MFCLRCSVLSQVQLRLSQKTIEELDKWIAEGRFKNRSDAIRSILSYYQEREKTREFYKLLNQRSAEAKEHPETLIPLEELE
;
A
#
# COMPACT_ATOMS: atom_id res chain seq x y z
N MET A 1 32.80 -17.34 -7.38
CA MET A 1 32.35 -16.07 -7.99
C MET A 1 31.09 -15.66 -7.25
N PHE A 2 31.14 -14.56 -6.49
CA PHE A 2 30.12 -14.19 -5.50
C PHE A 2 28.75 -13.93 -6.13
N CYS A 3 27.69 -14.40 -5.49
CA CYS A 3 26.45 -13.63 -5.43
C CYS A 3 25.94 -13.62 -3.98
N LEU A 4 26.05 -12.46 -3.36
CA LEU A 4 25.65 -12.16 -1.99
C LEU A 4 24.12 -12.04 -1.89
N ARG A 5 23.57 -12.53 -0.77
CA ARG A 5 22.19 -12.32 -0.28
C ARG A 5 21.07 -12.86 -1.17
N CYS A 6 20.74 -14.13 -0.98
CA CYS A 6 19.41 -14.64 -1.27
C CYS A 6 18.44 -14.13 -0.19
N SER A 7 17.90 -12.91 -0.35
CA SER A 7 16.73 -12.49 0.42
C SER A 7 15.57 -13.39 -0.02
N VAL A 8 15.02 -14.19 0.88
CA VAL A 8 13.95 -15.14 0.58
C VAL A 8 12.72 -14.38 0.08
N LEU A 9 12.57 -14.28 -1.24
CA LEU A 9 11.36 -13.73 -1.84
C LEU A 9 10.28 -14.79 -1.73
N SER A 10 9.22 -14.51 -0.98
CA SER A 10 8.05 -15.40 -0.89
C SER A 10 7.41 -15.51 -2.27
N GLN A 11 7.50 -16.69 -2.88
CA GLN A 11 6.90 -16.97 -4.18
C GLN A 11 5.49 -17.54 -3.97
N VAL A 12 4.51 -16.93 -4.63
CA VAL A 12 3.10 -17.35 -4.57
C VAL A 12 2.63 -17.67 -5.99
N GLN A 13 1.96 -18.81 -6.15
CA GLN A 13 1.33 -19.19 -7.42
C GLN A 13 -0.06 -18.54 -7.52
N LEU A 14 -0.33 -17.82 -8.61
CA LEU A 14 -1.58 -17.11 -8.84
C LEU A 14 -2.32 -17.69 -10.05
N ARG A 15 -3.65 -17.79 -9.95
CA ARG A 15 -4.52 -18.09 -11.09
C ARG A 15 -5.18 -16.79 -11.55
N LEU A 16 -4.82 -16.34 -12.75
CA LEU A 16 -5.32 -15.12 -13.34
C LEU A 16 -6.09 -15.43 -14.62
N SER A 17 -6.99 -14.52 -15.00
CA SER A 17 -7.69 -14.62 -16.28
C SER A 17 -6.71 -14.42 -17.44
N GLN A 18 -7.01 -15.03 -18.59
CA GLN A 18 -6.17 -14.91 -19.78
C GLN A 18 -5.98 -13.45 -20.21
N LYS A 19 -7.05 -12.65 -20.16
CA LYS A 19 -7.02 -11.21 -20.48
C LYS A 19 -6.02 -10.45 -19.60
N THR A 20 -6.00 -10.75 -18.30
CA THR A 20 -5.06 -10.10 -17.36
C THR A 20 -3.61 -10.45 -17.69
N ILE A 21 -3.35 -11.69 -18.11
CA ILE A 21 -2.00 -12.11 -18.51
C ILE A 21 -1.54 -11.36 -19.76
N GLU A 22 -2.43 -11.21 -20.74
CA GLU A 22 -2.16 -10.46 -21.98
C GLU A 22 -1.88 -8.98 -21.72
N GLU A 23 -2.61 -8.35 -20.79
CA GLU A 23 -2.35 -6.97 -20.38
C GLU A 23 -0.98 -6.82 -19.70
N LEU A 24 -0.62 -7.76 -18.81
CA LEU A 24 0.70 -7.78 -18.17
C LEU A 24 1.82 -7.92 -19.21
N ASP A 25 1.63 -8.79 -20.19
CA ASP A 25 2.58 -8.98 -21.29
C ASP A 25 2.74 -7.72 -22.14
N LYS A 26 1.63 -7.04 -22.44
CA LYS A 26 1.67 -5.76 -23.14
C LYS A 26 2.48 -4.72 -22.38
N TRP A 27 2.31 -4.60 -21.06
CA TRP A 27 3.10 -3.64 -20.27
C TRP A 27 4.60 -3.98 -20.23
N ILE A 28 4.96 -5.26 -20.29
CA ILE A 28 6.36 -5.69 -20.38
C ILE A 28 6.92 -5.37 -21.76
N ALA A 29 6.16 -5.65 -22.83
CA ALA A 29 6.56 -5.33 -24.20
C ALA A 29 6.72 -3.82 -24.43
N GLU A 30 5.90 -2.99 -23.78
CA GLU A 30 6.02 -1.53 -23.75
C GLU A 30 7.20 -1.04 -22.88
N GLY A 31 7.92 -1.94 -22.20
CA GLY A 31 9.07 -1.60 -21.36
C GLY A 31 8.71 -0.95 -20.01
N ARG A 32 7.43 -0.99 -19.61
CA ARG A 32 6.96 -0.39 -18.35
C ARG A 32 7.42 -1.17 -17.12
N PHE A 33 7.60 -2.48 -17.26
CA PHE A 33 8.03 -3.38 -16.19
C PHE A 33 9.06 -4.39 -16.71
N LYS A 34 9.93 -4.88 -15.82
CA LYS A 34 10.98 -5.86 -16.20
C LYS A 34 10.42 -7.25 -16.50
N ASN A 35 9.39 -7.66 -15.77
CA ASN A 35 8.69 -8.94 -15.92
C ASN A 35 7.32 -8.90 -15.22
N ARG A 36 6.53 -9.98 -15.35
CA ARG A 36 5.17 -10.05 -14.78
C ARG A 36 5.15 -9.94 -13.26
N SER A 37 6.14 -10.54 -12.57
CA SER A 37 6.23 -10.49 -11.11
C SER A 37 6.54 -9.08 -10.58
N ASP A 38 7.39 -8.34 -11.30
CA ASP A 38 7.73 -6.94 -11.02
C ASP A 38 6.50 -6.03 -11.18
N ALA A 39 5.72 -6.24 -12.24
CA ALA A 39 4.45 -5.53 -12.46
C ALA A 39 3.46 -5.78 -11.32
N ILE A 40 3.19 -7.05 -10.98
CA ILE A 40 2.25 -7.42 -9.92
C ILE A 40 2.71 -6.87 -8.57
N ARG A 41 4.00 -6.98 -8.24
CA ARG A 41 4.55 -6.46 -6.98
C ARG A 41 4.34 -4.95 -6.87
N SER A 42 4.63 -4.22 -7.95
CA SER A 42 4.47 -2.75 -7.98
C SER A 42 3.01 -2.34 -7.78
N ILE A 43 2.08 -3.05 -8.43
CA ILE A 43 0.64 -2.82 -8.27
C ILE A 43 0.19 -3.09 -6.83
N LEU A 44 0.66 -4.18 -6.22
CA LEU A 44 0.36 -4.50 -4.82
C LEU A 44 0.89 -3.45 -3.86
N SER A 45 2.12 -2.98 -4.04
CA SER A 45 2.70 -1.90 -3.24
C SER A 45 1.86 -0.63 -3.33
N TYR A 46 1.47 -0.25 -4.55
CA TYR A 46 0.61 0.91 -4.74
C TYR A 46 -0.78 0.76 -4.09
N TYR A 47 -1.34 -0.44 -4.15
CA TYR A 47 -2.61 -0.73 -3.46
C TYR A 47 -2.46 -0.64 -1.93
N GLN A 48 -1.38 -1.18 -1.36
CA GLN A 48 -1.11 -1.11 0.08
C GLN A 48 -0.94 0.32 0.57
N GLU A 49 -0.26 1.19 -0.20
CA GLU A 49 -0.14 2.60 0.13
C GLU A 49 -1.51 3.30 0.18
N ARG A 50 -2.38 3.01 -0.78
CA ARG A 50 -3.75 3.55 -0.78
C ARG A 50 -4.57 3.09 0.43
N GLU A 51 -4.42 1.83 0.84
CA GLU A 51 -5.10 1.31 2.03
C GLU A 51 -4.62 2.00 3.31
N LYS A 52 -3.31 2.28 3.46
CA LYS A 52 -2.80 3.07 4.59
C LYS A 52 -3.45 4.45 4.67
N THR A 53 -3.62 5.13 3.54
CA THR A 53 -4.29 6.43 3.49
C THR A 53 -5.77 6.32 3.92
N ARG A 54 -6.45 5.23 3.56
CA ARG A 54 -7.83 4.98 3.99
C ARG A 54 -7.93 4.71 5.49
N GLU A 55 -7.02 3.93 6.04
CA GLU A 55 -6.94 3.68 7.48
C GLU A 55 -6.66 4.96 8.25
N PHE A 56 -5.77 5.80 7.76
CA PHE A 56 -5.49 7.10 8.35
C PHE A 56 -6.72 8.01 8.38
N TYR A 57 -7.49 8.05 7.28
CA TYR A 57 -8.74 8.80 7.23
C TYR A 57 -9.77 8.30 8.26
N LYS A 58 -9.90 6.97 8.41
CA LYS A 58 -10.79 6.38 9.43
C LYS A 58 -10.36 6.78 10.83
N LEU A 59 -9.05 6.74 11.11
CA LEU A 59 -8.48 7.18 12.39
C LEU A 59 -8.82 8.64 12.67
N LEU A 60 -8.64 9.54 11.70
CA LEU A 60 -8.96 10.96 11.88
C LEU A 60 -10.44 11.19 12.21
N ASN A 61 -11.34 10.50 11.51
CA ASN A 61 -12.77 10.61 11.78
C ASN A 61 -13.14 10.10 13.17
N GLN A 62 -12.55 8.99 13.59
CA GLN A 62 -12.76 8.47 14.94
C GLN A 62 -12.29 9.47 16.00
N ARG A 63 -11.08 10.01 15.86
CA ARG A 63 -10.54 11.03 16.79
C ARG A 63 -11.39 12.30 16.81
N SER A 64 -11.93 12.71 15.66
CA SER A 64 -12.82 13.86 15.56
C SER A 64 -14.13 13.62 16.30
N ALA A 65 -14.69 12.41 16.24
CA ALA A 65 -15.89 12.04 16.99
C ALA A 65 -15.61 12.00 18.49
N GLU A 66 -14.54 11.33 18.92
CA GLU A 66 -14.10 11.26 20.32
C GLU A 66 -13.92 12.66 20.93
N ALA A 67 -13.26 13.57 20.22
CA ALA A 67 -13.05 14.95 20.67
C ALA A 67 -14.35 15.75 20.85
N LYS A 68 -15.39 15.44 20.05
CA LYS A 68 -16.72 16.07 20.18
C LYS A 68 -17.53 15.48 21.34
N GLU A 69 -17.41 14.17 21.58
CA GLU A 69 -18.09 13.47 22.66
C GLU A 69 -17.44 13.74 24.03
N HIS A 70 -16.11 13.91 24.04
CA HIS A 70 -15.29 14.07 25.25
C HIS A 70 -14.40 15.32 25.20
N PRO A 71 -14.98 16.54 25.16
CA PRO A 71 -14.21 17.78 25.08
C PRO A 71 -13.30 18.01 26.30
N GLU A 72 -13.61 17.41 27.45
CA GLU A 72 -12.82 17.47 28.68
C GLU A 72 -11.42 16.85 28.55
N THR A 73 -11.21 15.99 27.54
CA THR A 73 -9.91 15.36 27.27
C THR A 73 -8.98 16.27 26.45
N LEU A 74 -9.50 17.37 25.91
CA LEU A 74 -8.74 18.31 25.08
C LEU A 74 -7.98 19.30 25.97
N ILE A 75 -6.73 19.57 25.60
CA ILE A 75 -5.88 20.56 26.29
C ILE A 75 -6.06 21.92 25.60
N PRO A 76 -6.47 22.99 26.31
CA PRO A 76 -6.54 24.34 25.77
C PRO A 76 -5.17 24.83 25.31
N LEU A 77 -5.12 25.59 24.23
CA LEU A 77 -3.85 26.08 23.68
C LEU A 77 -3.24 27.20 24.54
N GLU A 78 -4.09 27.91 25.29
CA GLU A 78 -3.73 28.99 26.19
C GLU A 78 -2.94 28.51 27.42
N GLU A 79 -2.98 27.20 27.73
CA GLU A 79 -2.28 26.61 28.89
C GLU A 79 -0.83 26.16 28.56
N LEU A 80 -0.39 26.33 27.31
CA LEU A 80 0.92 25.89 26.82
C LEU A 80 1.94 27.03 26.65
N GLU A 81 1.61 28.24 27.10
CA GLU A 81 2.53 29.39 27.20
C GLU A 81 3.29 29.41 28.54
#